data_AF-A0A2V8S6T2-F1
#
_entry.id   AF-A0A2V8S6T2-F1
#
_cell.length_a   1.000
_cell.length_b   1.000
_cell.length_c   1.000
_cell.angle_alpha   90.00
_cell.angle_beta   90.00
_cell.angle_gamma   90.00
#
_symmetry.space_group_name_H-M   'P 1'
#
loop_
_entity.id
_entity.type
_entity.pdbx_description
1 polymer ?
#
loop_
_entity_poly.entity_id
_entity_poly.type
_entity_poly.pdbx_seq_one_letter_code
_entity_poly.pdbx_strand_id
1 'polypeptide(L)'
;MNDAALNESPPTHDERSSALVLEEHERVAIVRFNRPAARNPLSSATLAELETIITALTARTELSTIIFTGTDDVFASGADIRELRALTTASARTFAERGQRLMQLIADAPQLTIAAVNGYCMGGGLDLALACDLRCAAPDAVFAHPGARLGVITGWGGTWRLPQLIGQARALEMFLTARRIKSAEARAIGLVNCVGAPVLDCALALAAQPIQ
;
A
#
# COMPACT_ATOMS: atom_id res chain seq x y z
N MET A 1 -14.37 -27.18 49.42
CA MET A 1 -12.99 -27.24 48.91
C MET A 1 -13.08 -27.62 47.44
N ASN A 2 -13.15 -26.63 46.56
CA ASN A 2 -13.27 -26.84 45.12
C ASN A 2 -12.59 -25.65 44.43
N ASP A 3 -11.35 -25.81 44.01
CA ASP A 3 -10.66 -24.85 43.14
C ASP A 3 -10.52 -25.50 41.77
N ALA A 4 -11.37 -25.01 40.85
CA ALA A 4 -11.30 -25.32 39.43
C ALA A 4 -10.33 -24.33 38.78
N ALA A 5 -9.31 -24.89 38.12
CA ALA A 5 -8.34 -24.17 37.33
C ALA A 5 -9.04 -23.32 36.24
N LEU A 6 -8.62 -22.05 36.18
CA LEU A 6 -9.02 -21.08 35.16
C LEU A 6 -8.52 -21.54 33.79
N ASN A 7 -9.47 -21.67 32.88
CA ASN A 7 -9.30 -22.06 31.49
C ASN A 7 -8.91 -20.83 30.65
N GLU A 8 -7.61 -20.58 30.47
CA GLU A 8 -7.13 -19.64 29.45
C GLU A 8 -7.00 -20.39 28.12
N SER A 9 -7.86 -20.03 27.16
CA SER A 9 -7.77 -20.54 25.79
C SER A 9 -6.51 -19.98 25.12
N PRO A 10 -5.77 -20.76 24.33
CA PRO A 10 -4.55 -20.30 23.69
C PRO A 10 -4.86 -19.27 22.59
N PRO A 11 -3.99 -18.27 22.37
CA PRO A 11 -4.15 -17.32 21.27
C PRO A 11 -3.96 -18.04 19.93
N THR A 12 -5.01 -18.09 19.11
CA THR A 12 -5.00 -18.67 17.76
C THR A 12 -4.94 -17.57 16.70
N HIS A 13 -3.73 -17.24 16.26
CA HIS A 13 -3.30 -17.05 14.85
C HIS A 13 -1.94 -16.33 14.85
N ASP A 14 -0.94 -17.05 14.35
CA ASP A 14 0.48 -16.75 14.15
C ASP A 14 0.93 -15.28 14.19
N GLU A 15 1.29 -14.77 15.38
CA GLU A 15 1.99 -13.49 15.56
C GLU A 15 3.47 -13.52 15.09
N ARG A 16 3.94 -14.66 14.54
CA ARG A 16 5.34 -14.84 14.07
C ARG A 16 5.52 -14.78 12.56
N SER A 17 4.47 -14.52 11.78
CA SER A 17 4.59 -14.32 10.33
C SER A 17 5.01 -12.88 10.02
N SER A 18 6.00 -12.70 9.12
CA SER A 18 6.54 -11.38 8.75
C SER A 18 5.45 -10.48 8.16
N ALA A 19 5.53 -9.17 8.39
CA ALA A 19 4.54 -8.22 7.87
C ALA A 19 4.59 -8.13 6.34
N LEU A 20 5.75 -8.42 5.77
CA LEU A 20 6.01 -8.46 4.34
C LEU A 20 6.57 -9.83 3.96
N VAL A 21 6.10 -10.34 2.82
CA VAL A 21 6.66 -11.53 2.17
C VAL A 21 7.29 -11.08 0.86
N LEU A 22 8.54 -11.49 0.62
CA LEU A 22 9.25 -11.25 -0.62
C LEU A 22 9.28 -12.54 -1.45
N GLU A 23 8.78 -12.47 -2.67
CA GLU A 23 8.85 -13.53 -3.67
C GLU A 23 9.63 -13.03 -4.89
N GLU A 24 10.37 -13.91 -5.55
CA GLU A 24 11.13 -13.58 -6.74
C GLU A 24 10.79 -14.54 -7.88
N HIS A 25 10.52 -13.98 -9.04
CA HIS A 25 10.25 -14.72 -10.27
C HIS A 25 11.05 -14.07 -11.40
N GLU A 26 12.07 -14.77 -11.89
CA GLU A 26 12.99 -14.28 -12.93
C GLU A 26 13.61 -12.91 -12.57
N ARG A 27 13.22 -11.84 -13.27
CA ARG A 27 13.70 -10.45 -13.06
C ARG A 27 12.72 -9.59 -12.26
N VAL A 28 11.71 -10.21 -11.64
CA VAL A 28 10.62 -9.55 -10.93
C VAL A 28 10.69 -9.90 -9.45
N ALA A 29 10.71 -8.87 -8.61
CA ALA A 29 10.51 -9.01 -7.18
C ALA A 29 9.06 -8.64 -6.82
N ILE A 30 8.40 -9.47 -6.01
CA ILE A 30 7.04 -9.25 -5.53
C ILE A 30 7.08 -9.04 -4.02
N VAL A 31 6.73 -7.83 -3.58
CA VAL A 31 6.59 -7.45 -2.17
C VAL A 31 5.13 -7.54 -1.79
N ARG A 32 4.80 -8.47 -0.89
CA ARG A 32 3.43 -8.74 -0.47
C ARG A 32 3.18 -8.38 0.99
N PHE A 33 2.17 -7.53 1.24
CA PHE A 33 1.70 -7.26 2.61
C PHE A 33 0.92 -8.47 3.16
N ASN A 34 1.32 -8.96 4.33
CA ASN A 34 0.93 -10.28 4.86
C ASN A 34 0.34 -10.22 6.28
N ARG A 35 -0.43 -9.18 6.57
CA ARG A 35 -1.24 -9.04 7.81
C ARG A 35 -2.72 -8.76 7.49
N PRO A 36 -3.39 -9.64 6.72
CA PRO A 36 -4.71 -9.33 6.18
C PRO A 36 -5.79 -9.22 7.27
N ALA A 37 -5.66 -9.97 8.38
CA ALA A 37 -6.56 -9.86 9.54
C ALA A 37 -6.60 -8.44 10.16
N ALA A 38 -5.46 -7.72 10.10
CA ALA A 38 -5.35 -6.32 10.50
C ALA A 38 -5.54 -5.34 9.33
N ARG A 39 -5.88 -5.84 8.15
CA ARG A 39 -5.98 -5.11 6.88
C ARG A 39 -4.66 -4.51 6.38
N ASN A 40 -3.56 -5.22 6.56
CA ASN A 40 -2.24 -4.81 6.04
C ASN A 40 -1.87 -3.36 6.42
N PRO A 41 -1.79 -3.04 7.73
CA PRO A 41 -1.45 -1.70 8.17
C PRO A 41 0.02 -1.40 7.88
N LEU A 42 0.29 -0.21 7.38
CA LEU A 42 1.64 0.34 7.20
C LEU A 42 2.11 0.97 8.51
N SER A 43 2.33 0.12 9.51
CA SER A 43 2.85 0.50 10.83
C SER A 43 4.31 0.98 10.73
N SER A 44 4.82 1.64 11.76
CA SER A 44 6.21 2.11 11.80
C SER A 44 7.23 0.99 11.64
N ALA A 45 6.92 -0.21 12.14
CA ALA A 45 7.71 -1.41 11.93
C ALA A 45 7.65 -1.88 10.46
N THR A 46 6.45 -1.94 9.88
CA THR A 46 6.25 -2.33 8.47
C THR A 46 6.94 -1.36 7.51
N LEU A 47 6.89 -0.05 7.79
CA LEU A 47 7.62 0.96 7.02
C LEU A 47 9.13 0.76 7.10
N ALA A 48 9.67 0.32 8.24
CA ALA A 48 11.11 0.02 8.40
C ALA A 48 11.54 -1.20 7.62
N GLU A 49 10.74 -2.25 7.69
CA GLU A 49 10.95 -3.48 6.94
C GLU A 49 10.89 -3.19 5.43
N LEU A 50 9.88 -2.42 4.99
CA LEU A 50 9.71 -2.02 3.60
C LEU A 50 10.88 -1.17 3.09
N GLU A 51 11.31 -0.18 3.87
CA GLU A 51 12.47 0.67 3.55
C GLU A 51 13.75 -0.16 3.37
N THR A 52 13.95 -1.17 4.21
CA THR A 52 15.07 -2.12 4.10
C THR A 52 14.98 -2.96 2.83
N ILE A 53 13.80 -3.54 2.56
CA ILE A 53 13.55 -4.36 1.37
C ILE A 53 13.77 -3.54 0.10
N ILE A 54 13.15 -2.36 -0.01
CA ILE A 54 13.25 -1.53 -1.23
C ILE A 54 14.67 -1.02 -1.44
N THR A 55 15.38 -0.62 -0.39
CA THR A 55 16.80 -0.25 -0.51
C THR A 55 17.63 -1.41 -1.08
N ALA A 56 17.40 -2.63 -0.60
CA ALA A 56 18.10 -3.82 -1.11
C ALA A 56 17.71 -4.16 -2.56
N LEU A 57 16.42 -4.10 -2.91
CA LEU A 57 15.95 -4.40 -4.26
C LEU A 57 16.43 -3.36 -5.28
N THR A 58 16.42 -2.07 -4.93
CA THR A 58 16.86 -0.99 -5.84
C THR A 58 18.33 -1.08 -6.23
N ALA A 59 19.17 -1.67 -5.38
CA ALA A 59 20.59 -1.89 -5.67
C ALA A 59 20.85 -3.07 -6.64
N ARG A 60 19.85 -3.88 -6.97
CA ARG A 60 19.99 -5.10 -7.79
C ARG A 60 19.71 -4.82 -9.27
N THR A 61 20.74 -4.92 -10.10
CA THR A 61 20.68 -4.63 -11.54
C THR A 61 20.09 -5.78 -12.36
N GLU A 62 20.03 -6.97 -11.79
CA GLU A 62 19.38 -8.14 -12.37
C GLU A 62 17.85 -8.06 -12.30
N LEU A 63 17.29 -7.24 -11.41
CA LEU A 63 15.85 -6.99 -11.33
C LEU A 63 15.45 -5.89 -12.33
N SER A 64 14.36 -6.10 -13.04
CA SER A 64 13.74 -5.07 -13.90
C SER A 64 12.46 -4.50 -13.31
N THR A 65 11.81 -5.21 -12.38
CA THR A 65 10.48 -4.85 -11.91
C THR A 65 10.30 -5.17 -10.43
N ILE A 66 9.63 -4.28 -9.70
CA ILE A 66 9.18 -4.48 -8.33
C ILE A 66 7.65 -4.36 -8.32
N ILE A 67 6.96 -5.42 -7.92
CA ILE A 67 5.51 -5.46 -7.81
C ILE A 67 5.12 -5.42 -6.34
N PHE A 68 4.24 -4.50 -5.97
CA PHE A 68 3.62 -4.46 -4.66
C PHE A 68 2.24 -5.09 -4.74
N THR A 69 1.88 -5.94 -3.79
CA THR A 69 0.52 -6.47 -3.66
C THR A 69 0.21 -6.78 -2.19
N GLY A 70 -1.03 -7.13 -1.89
CA GLY A 70 -1.41 -7.59 -0.55
C GLY A 70 -1.94 -9.02 -0.55
N THR A 71 -2.34 -9.45 0.63
CA THR A 71 -2.99 -10.74 0.90
C THR A 71 -4.50 -10.58 1.02
N ASP A 72 -5.22 -11.68 0.78
CA ASP A 72 -6.69 -11.72 0.76
C ASP A 72 -7.28 -10.61 -0.13
N ASP A 73 -8.28 -9.88 0.36
CA ASP A 73 -8.94 -8.77 -0.32
C ASP A 73 -8.39 -7.40 0.12
N VAL A 74 -7.16 -7.35 0.65
CA VAL A 74 -6.55 -6.10 1.13
C VAL A 74 -5.18 -5.88 0.54
N PHE A 75 -5.00 -4.74 -0.13
CA PHE A 75 -3.67 -4.27 -0.53
C PHE A 75 -2.93 -3.73 0.68
N ALA A 76 -3.37 -2.57 1.18
CA ALA A 76 -2.87 -1.94 2.40
C ALA A 76 -3.87 -0.91 2.93
N SER A 77 -4.08 -0.86 4.25
CA SER A 77 -5.00 0.09 4.88
C SER A 77 -4.40 1.46 5.19
N GLY A 78 -3.11 1.66 4.90
CA GLY A 78 -2.36 2.86 5.27
C GLY A 78 -1.82 2.81 6.69
N ALA A 79 -1.46 3.97 7.24
CA ALA A 79 -0.89 4.09 8.58
C ALA A 79 -1.75 3.39 9.65
N ASP A 80 -1.08 2.73 10.60
CA ASP A 80 -1.76 2.11 11.74
C ASP A 80 -2.46 3.19 12.59
N ILE A 81 -3.77 3.05 12.77
CA ILE A 81 -4.59 4.02 13.51
C ILE A 81 -4.18 4.10 14.98
N ARG A 82 -3.71 3.01 15.58
CA ARG A 82 -3.26 2.97 16.98
C ARG A 82 -1.99 3.81 17.14
N GLU A 83 -1.05 3.67 16.21
CA GLU A 83 0.17 4.49 16.20
C GLU A 83 -0.17 5.95 15.95
N LEU A 84 -1.03 6.24 14.96
CA LEU A 84 -1.43 7.61 14.62
C LEU A 84 -2.03 8.38 15.82
N ARG A 85 -2.83 7.70 16.65
CA ARG A 85 -3.44 8.30 17.86
C ARG A 85 -2.43 8.60 18.97
N ALA A 86 -1.29 7.91 18.98
CA ALA A 86 -0.24 8.11 19.97
C ALA A 86 0.75 9.21 19.58
N LEU A 87 0.67 9.75 18.36
CA LEU A 87 1.60 10.77 17.88
C LEU A 87 1.34 12.14 18.54
N THR A 88 2.42 12.72 19.05
CA THR A 88 2.53 14.16 19.33
C THR A 88 2.82 14.93 18.04
N THR A 89 2.72 16.27 18.06
CA THR A 89 3.05 17.13 16.91
C THR A 89 4.46 16.87 16.36
N ALA A 90 5.46 16.75 17.24
CA ALA A 90 6.84 16.51 16.83
C ALA A 90 7.00 15.12 16.16
N SER A 91 6.48 14.08 16.80
CA SER A 91 6.53 12.72 16.24
C SER A 91 5.69 12.56 14.97
N ALA A 92 4.58 13.30 14.84
CA ALA A 92 3.73 13.28 13.66
C ALA A 92 4.46 13.82 12.44
N ARG A 93 5.26 14.89 12.61
CA ARG A 93 6.13 15.42 11.56
C ARG A 93 7.15 14.37 11.11
N THR A 94 7.89 13.79 12.06
CA THR A 94 8.88 12.74 11.75
C THR A 94 8.26 11.54 11.04
N PHE A 95 7.06 11.13 11.47
CA PHE A 95 6.30 10.04 10.85
C PHE A 95 5.88 10.37 9.40
N ALA A 96 5.40 11.59 9.16
CA ALA A 96 5.05 12.05 7.82
C ALA A 96 6.28 12.12 6.90
N GLU A 97 7.37 12.73 7.37
CA GLU A 97 8.63 12.84 6.62
C GLU A 97 9.20 11.46 6.29
N ARG A 98 9.10 10.48 7.21
CA ARG A 98 9.51 9.10 6.95
C ARG A 98 8.70 8.47 5.83
N GLY A 99 7.36 8.56 5.89
CA GLY A 99 6.53 8.02 4.82
C GLY A 99 6.79 8.70 3.48
N GLN A 100 6.99 10.03 3.47
CA GLN A 100 7.37 10.76 2.25
C GLN A 100 8.70 10.26 1.67
N ARG A 101 9.73 10.06 2.50
CA ARG A 101 11.02 9.51 2.05
C ARG A 101 10.87 8.12 1.46
N LEU A 102 10.07 7.25 2.08
CA LEU A 102 9.83 5.91 1.56
C LEU A 102 9.07 5.92 0.24
N MET A 103 8.02 6.73 0.11
CA MET A 103 7.30 6.87 -1.16
C MET A 103 8.20 7.48 -2.25
N GLN A 104 9.11 8.39 -1.88
CA GLN A 104 10.08 8.93 -2.80
C GLN A 104 11.11 7.87 -3.24
N LEU A 105 11.61 7.05 -2.31
CA LEU A 105 12.49 5.93 -2.62
C LEU A 105 11.85 4.94 -3.62
N ILE A 106 10.56 4.66 -3.46
CA ILE A 106 9.81 3.81 -4.40
C ILE A 106 9.68 4.50 -5.76
N ALA A 107 9.34 5.79 -5.78
CA ALA A 107 9.17 6.55 -7.03
C ALA A 107 10.48 6.78 -7.79
N ASP A 108 11.62 6.80 -7.09
CA ASP A 108 12.96 6.97 -7.67
C ASP A 108 13.65 5.63 -7.96
N ALA A 109 12.97 4.51 -7.77
CA ALA A 109 13.53 3.19 -8.03
C ALA A 109 13.96 3.06 -9.50
N PRO A 110 15.15 2.52 -9.81
CA PRO A 110 15.57 2.30 -11.19
C PRO A 110 14.80 1.16 -11.89
N GLN A 111 14.16 0.29 -11.12
CA GLN A 111 13.26 -0.75 -11.62
C GLN A 111 11.86 -0.18 -11.85
N LEU A 112 11.12 -0.76 -12.80
CA LEU A 112 9.70 -0.47 -12.98
C LEU A 112 8.92 -0.90 -11.72
N THR A 113 8.19 0.03 -11.10
CA THR A 113 7.37 -0.25 -9.93
C THR A 113 5.90 -0.36 -10.29
N ILE A 114 5.24 -1.43 -9.84
CA ILE A 114 3.83 -1.69 -10.15
C ILE A 114 3.05 -1.99 -8.88
N ALA A 115 1.97 -1.25 -8.65
CA ALA A 115 1.01 -1.59 -7.61
C ALA A 115 -0.08 -2.53 -8.18
N ALA A 116 -0.02 -3.81 -7.80
CA ALA A 116 -1.02 -4.81 -8.10
C ALA A 116 -2.07 -4.84 -6.99
N VAL A 117 -3.09 -3.99 -7.11
CA VAL A 117 -4.08 -3.75 -6.05
C VAL A 117 -5.13 -4.86 -6.03
N ASN A 118 -4.93 -5.85 -5.17
CA ASN A 118 -5.79 -7.02 -5.01
C ASN A 118 -7.11 -6.74 -4.28
N GLY A 119 -7.32 -5.54 -3.71
CA GLY A 119 -8.53 -5.23 -2.99
C GLY A 119 -8.53 -3.84 -2.35
N TYR A 120 -8.75 -3.74 -1.04
CA TYR A 120 -8.78 -2.45 -0.32
C TYR A 120 -7.41 -1.75 -0.33
N CYS A 121 -7.35 -0.56 -0.92
CA CYS A 121 -6.18 0.31 -1.01
C CYS A 121 -6.51 1.68 -0.43
N MET A 122 -6.11 1.91 0.82
CA MET A 122 -6.65 3.01 1.63
C MET A 122 -5.53 3.87 2.22
N GLY A 123 -5.76 5.19 2.29
CA GLY A 123 -4.86 6.11 2.99
C GLY A 123 -3.42 6.00 2.50
N GLY A 124 -2.50 5.67 3.41
CA GLY A 124 -1.09 5.42 3.10
C GLY A 124 -0.83 4.29 2.08
N GLY A 125 -1.73 3.31 1.99
CA GLY A 125 -1.66 2.28 0.93
C GLY A 125 -1.91 2.87 -0.45
N LEU A 126 -2.82 3.85 -0.55
CA LEU A 126 -3.02 4.61 -1.78
C LEU A 126 -1.84 5.53 -2.08
N ASP A 127 -1.20 6.13 -1.06
CA ASP A 127 0.04 6.89 -1.27
C ASP A 127 1.17 6.02 -1.85
N LEU A 128 1.30 4.77 -1.39
CA LEU A 128 2.24 3.81 -1.94
C LEU A 128 1.89 3.44 -3.38
N ALA A 129 0.63 3.15 -3.67
CA ALA A 129 0.21 2.84 -5.04
C ALA A 129 0.43 4.03 -6.00
N LEU A 130 0.26 5.26 -5.51
CA LEU A 130 0.54 6.49 -6.25
C LEU A 130 2.04 6.73 -6.45
N ALA A 131 2.89 6.21 -5.57
CA ALA A 131 4.34 6.28 -5.70
C ALA A 131 4.87 5.33 -6.79
N CYS A 132 4.17 4.23 -7.06
CA CYS A 132 4.53 3.33 -8.16
C CYS A 132 4.34 3.99 -9.54
N ASP A 133 5.07 3.51 -10.54
CA ASP A 133 4.93 3.95 -11.93
C ASP A 133 3.54 3.59 -12.48
N LEU A 134 3.19 2.31 -12.35
CA LEU A 134 1.95 1.74 -12.88
C LEU A 134 1.08 1.14 -11.78
N ARG A 135 -0.23 1.09 -12.03
CA ARG A 135 -1.24 0.50 -11.14
C ARG A 135 -2.18 -0.40 -11.92
N CYS A 136 -2.38 -1.62 -11.47
CA CYS A 136 -3.50 -2.47 -11.89
C CYS A 136 -4.36 -2.84 -10.68
N ALA A 137 -5.61 -3.22 -10.92
CA ALA A 137 -6.55 -3.47 -9.84
C ALA A 137 -7.42 -4.70 -10.09
N ALA A 138 -7.72 -5.44 -9.02
CA ALA A 138 -8.79 -6.43 -9.03
C ALA A 138 -10.15 -5.75 -9.32
N PRO A 139 -11.12 -6.46 -9.93
CA PRO A 139 -12.43 -5.86 -10.28
C PRO A 139 -13.20 -5.23 -9.11
N ASP A 140 -13.02 -5.79 -7.91
CA ASP A 140 -13.71 -5.41 -6.67
C ASP A 140 -12.90 -4.47 -5.76
N ALA A 141 -11.68 -4.12 -6.16
CA ALA A 141 -10.80 -3.24 -5.41
C ALA A 141 -11.42 -1.86 -5.13
N VAL A 142 -10.98 -1.28 -4.02
CA VAL A 142 -11.54 -0.05 -3.45
C VAL A 142 -10.43 0.90 -3.08
N PHE A 143 -10.56 2.15 -3.53
CA PHE A 143 -9.59 3.20 -3.26
C PHE A 143 -10.23 4.33 -2.47
N ALA A 144 -9.53 4.84 -1.45
CA ALA A 144 -9.92 6.07 -0.76
C ALA A 144 -8.79 6.66 0.08
N HIS A 145 -8.86 7.97 0.33
CA HIS A 145 -8.19 8.60 1.47
C HIS A 145 -9.24 8.87 2.57
N PRO A 146 -9.32 8.02 3.62
CA PRO A 146 -10.34 8.18 4.66
C PRO A 146 -10.04 9.31 5.66
N GLY A 147 -8.90 10.01 5.50
CA GLY A 147 -8.35 10.93 6.50
C GLY A 147 -9.31 12.03 6.96
N ALA A 148 -10.11 12.63 6.05
CA ALA A 148 -11.04 13.69 6.42
C ALA A 148 -12.05 13.27 7.49
N ARG A 149 -12.43 11.98 7.55
CA ARG A 149 -13.31 11.42 8.60
C ARG A 149 -12.65 11.35 9.98
N LEU A 150 -11.32 11.39 10.00
CA LEU A 150 -10.49 11.34 11.20
C LEU A 150 -9.88 12.72 11.52
N GLY A 151 -10.22 13.76 10.77
CA GLY A 151 -9.63 15.09 10.91
C GLY A 151 -8.16 15.17 10.49
N VAL A 152 -7.69 14.25 9.65
CA VAL A 152 -6.30 14.21 9.15
C VAL A 152 -6.25 14.25 7.63
N ILE A 153 -5.17 14.78 7.06
CA ILE A 153 -4.91 14.72 5.62
C ILE A 153 -3.83 13.68 5.32
N THR A 154 -3.78 13.14 4.10
CA THR A 154 -2.65 12.27 3.72
C THR A 154 -1.33 13.04 3.83
N GLY A 155 -0.35 12.43 4.47
CA GLY A 155 0.98 13.01 4.73
C GLY A 155 2.11 12.40 3.91
N TRP A 156 1.87 11.34 3.13
CA TRP A 156 2.94 10.58 2.47
C TRP A 156 3.09 10.87 0.97
N GLY A 157 2.55 12.00 0.51
CA GLY A 157 2.71 12.51 -0.84
C GLY A 157 1.48 12.41 -1.75
N GLY A 158 0.38 11.82 -1.28
CA GLY A 158 -0.87 11.75 -2.05
C GLY A 158 -1.47 13.10 -2.41
N THR A 159 -1.34 14.11 -1.53
CA THR A 159 -1.79 15.49 -1.81
C THR A 159 -1.10 16.10 -3.03
N TRP A 160 0.09 15.60 -3.38
CA TRP A 160 0.80 15.98 -4.59
C TRP A 160 0.52 15.03 -5.75
N ARG A 161 0.71 13.72 -5.54
CA ARG A 161 0.67 12.71 -6.63
C ARG A 161 -0.74 12.49 -7.18
N LEU A 162 -1.78 12.48 -6.33
CA LEU A 162 -3.15 12.20 -6.78
C LEU A 162 -3.70 13.27 -7.73
N PRO A 163 -3.61 14.60 -7.43
CA PRO A 163 -4.03 15.65 -8.36
C PRO A 163 -3.33 15.60 -9.73
N GLN A 164 -2.04 15.24 -9.77
CA GLN A 164 -1.29 15.12 -11.03
C GLN A 164 -1.83 13.97 -11.89
N LEU A 165 -2.35 12.92 -11.27
CA LEU A 165 -2.83 11.73 -11.96
C LEU A 165 -4.30 11.84 -12.42
N ILE A 166 -5.18 12.35 -11.57
CA ILE A 166 -6.64 12.35 -11.83
C ILE A 166 -7.26 13.75 -11.98
N GLY A 167 -6.43 14.79 -11.88
CA GLY A 167 -6.86 16.19 -11.88
C GLY A 167 -7.25 16.70 -10.48
N GLN A 168 -7.00 17.99 -10.25
CA GLN A 168 -7.18 18.63 -8.95
C GLN A 168 -8.62 18.53 -8.40
N ALA A 169 -9.63 18.73 -9.25
CA ALA A 169 -11.02 18.71 -8.81
C ALA A 169 -11.44 17.35 -8.24
N ARG A 170 -11.09 16.26 -8.94
CA ARG A 170 -11.41 14.89 -8.49
C ARG A 170 -10.61 14.51 -7.24
N ALA A 171 -9.33 14.90 -7.18
CA ALA A 171 -8.51 14.66 -6.00
C ALA A 171 -9.07 15.39 -4.76
N LEU A 172 -9.44 16.66 -4.89
CA LEU A 172 -10.09 17.41 -3.81
C LEU A 172 -11.41 16.78 -3.37
N GLU A 173 -12.25 16.35 -4.31
CA GLU A 173 -13.48 15.63 -4.00
C GLU A 173 -13.18 14.37 -3.16
N MET A 174 -12.23 13.54 -3.59
CA MET A 174 -11.83 12.34 -2.85
C MET A 174 -11.29 12.66 -1.46
N PHE A 175 -10.45 13.69 -1.32
CA PHE A 175 -9.89 14.09 -0.03
C PHE A 175 -10.95 14.63 0.93
N LEU A 176 -11.79 15.56 0.46
CA LEU A 176 -12.75 16.28 1.31
C LEU A 176 -13.95 15.41 1.70
N THR A 177 -14.43 14.57 0.78
CA THR A 177 -15.57 13.68 1.05
C THR A 177 -15.16 12.35 1.68
N ALA A 178 -13.87 11.99 1.59
CA ALA A 178 -13.37 10.66 1.94
C ALA A 178 -14.17 9.54 1.26
N ARG A 179 -14.73 9.79 0.06
CA ARG A 179 -15.52 8.80 -0.66
C ARG A 179 -14.63 7.65 -1.14
N ARG A 180 -15.26 6.48 -1.27
CA ARG A 180 -14.64 5.29 -1.85
C ARG A 180 -14.91 5.27 -3.34
N ILE A 181 -13.91 4.90 -4.12
CA ILE A 181 -14.04 4.67 -5.55
C ILE A 181 -13.73 3.21 -5.87
N LYS A 182 -14.43 2.66 -6.86
CA LYS A 182 -14.27 1.28 -7.33
C LYS A 182 -13.35 1.22 -8.55
N SER A 183 -12.81 0.05 -8.87
CA SER A 183 -11.87 -0.16 -9.97
C SER A 183 -12.33 0.38 -11.33
N ALA A 184 -13.62 0.26 -11.65
CA ALA A 184 -14.18 0.80 -12.90
C ALA A 184 -14.04 2.34 -12.97
N GLU A 185 -14.39 3.05 -11.89
CA GLU A 185 -14.21 4.49 -11.81
C GLU A 185 -12.73 4.86 -11.76
N ALA A 186 -11.93 4.15 -10.96
CA ALA A 186 -10.49 4.35 -10.87
C ALA A 186 -9.82 4.26 -12.25
N ARG A 187 -10.26 3.33 -13.09
CA ARG A 187 -9.79 3.21 -14.48
C ARG A 187 -10.24 4.40 -15.32
N ALA A 188 -11.51 4.78 -15.23
CA ALA A 188 -12.10 5.87 -16.02
C ALA A 188 -11.46 7.25 -15.72
N ILE A 189 -11.05 7.49 -14.48
CA ILE A 189 -10.42 8.75 -14.07
C ILE A 189 -8.89 8.77 -14.22
N GLY A 190 -8.28 7.66 -14.66
CA GLY A 190 -6.84 7.55 -14.86
C GLY A 190 -6.03 7.13 -13.63
N LEU A 191 -6.67 6.74 -12.52
CA LEU A 191 -5.97 6.25 -11.33
C LEU A 191 -5.28 4.89 -11.59
N VAL A 192 -5.90 3.99 -12.34
CA VAL A 192 -5.33 2.67 -12.68
C VAL A 192 -5.24 2.45 -14.18
N ASN A 193 -4.19 1.72 -14.60
CA ASN A 193 -3.87 1.42 -15.99
C ASN A 193 -4.78 0.32 -16.55
N CYS A 194 -5.08 -0.72 -15.75
CA CYS A 194 -5.98 -1.80 -16.13
C CYS A 194 -6.69 -2.40 -14.92
N VAL A 195 -7.76 -3.15 -15.20
CA VAL A 195 -8.56 -3.87 -14.20
C VAL A 195 -8.68 -5.32 -14.66
N GLY A 196 -8.40 -6.27 -13.77
CA GLY A 196 -8.47 -7.69 -14.09
C GLY A 196 -8.08 -8.58 -12.91
N ALA A 197 -8.33 -9.88 -13.06
CA ALA A 197 -8.01 -10.91 -12.09
C ALA A 197 -7.47 -12.16 -12.81
N PRO A 198 -6.43 -12.85 -12.27
CA PRO A 198 -5.62 -12.47 -11.11
C PRO A 198 -4.86 -11.14 -11.31
N VAL A 199 -4.77 -10.32 -10.26
CA VAL A 199 -4.17 -8.98 -10.39
C VAL A 199 -2.67 -9.03 -10.65
N LEU A 200 -1.99 -10.09 -10.18
CA LEU A 200 -0.58 -10.31 -10.45
C LEU A 200 -0.32 -10.58 -11.93
N ASP A 201 -1.19 -11.34 -12.60
CA ASP A 201 -1.09 -11.56 -14.05
C ASP A 201 -1.23 -10.24 -14.82
N CYS A 202 -2.11 -9.35 -14.34
CA CYS A 202 -2.23 -8.01 -14.90
C CYS A 202 -0.94 -7.18 -14.72
N ALA A 203 -0.30 -7.29 -13.55
CA ALA A 203 0.95 -6.59 -13.27
C ALA A 203 2.12 -7.14 -14.08
N LEU A 204 2.22 -8.47 -14.23
CA LEU A 204 3.22 -9.12 -15.08
C LEU A 204 3.02 -8.76 -16.55
N ALA A 205 1.76 -8.69 -17.02
CA ALA A 205 1.46 -8.23 -18.36
C ALA A 205 1.85 -6.77 -18.59
N LEU A 206 1.68 -5.88 -17.60
CA LEU A 206 2.17 -4.51 -17.67
C LEU A 206 3.71 -4.46 -17.69
N ALA A 207 4.38 -5.29 -16.89
CA ALA A 207 5.84 -5.36 -16.84
C ALA A 207 6.47 -5.86 -18.15
N ALA A 208 5.74 -6.71 -18.90
CA ALA A 208 6.19 -7.25 -20.18
C ALA A 208 6.00 -6.28 -21.36
N GLN A 209 5.28 -5.16 -21.17
CA GLN A 209 5.09 -4.19 -22.26
C GLN A 209 6.41 -3.46 -22.55
N PRO A 210 6.80 -3.32 -23.82
CA PRO A 210 7.98 -2.54 -24.17
C PRO A 210 7.75 -1.08 -23.79
N ILE A 211 8.56 -0.58 -22.85
CA ILE A 211 8.62 0.84 -22.52
C ILE A 211 9.37 1.49 -23.68
N GLN A 212 8.64 2.22 -24.53
CA GLN A 212 9.21 2.96 -25.67
C GLN A 212 9.93 4.23 -25.24
#